data_AF-A0A4Y2VZN3-F1
#
_entry.id   AF-A0A4Y2VZN3-F1
#
_cell.length_a   1.000
_cell.length_b   1.000
_cell.length_c   1.000
_cell.angle_alpha   90.00
_cell.angle_beta   90.00
_cell.angle_gamma   90.00
#
_symmetry.space_group_name_H-M   'P 1'
#
loop_
_entity.id
_entity.type
_entity.pdbx_description
1 polymer ?
#
loop_
_entity_poly.entity_id
_entity_poly.type
_entity_poly.pdbx_seq_one_letter_code
_entity_poly.pdbx_strand_id
1 'polypeptide(L)'
;MHPGDVRKLDAVDVPALHHIKDCIVFPSKGKRPHPDEMAGSDMDGDEYVVMWYDDLVFPDKNVSPMDYPPNPEEKHPGPIQ
;
A
#
# COMPACT_ATOMS: atom_id res chain seq x y z
N MET A 1 -5.65 13.05 4.34
CA MET A 1 -5.68 12.48 2.97
C MET A 1 -4.76 13.31 2.11
N HIS A 2 -3.68 12.68 1.65
CA HIS A 2 -2.64 13.29 0.84
C HIS A 2 -2.75 12.77 -0.60
N PRO A 3 -2.46 13.57 -1.64
CA PRO A 3 -2.58 13.12 -3.03
C PRO A 3 -1.70 11.90 -3.37
N GLY A 4 -0.62 11.69 -2.61
CA GLY A 4 0.26 10.53 -2.73
C GLY A 4 -0.34 9.21 -2.20
N ASP A 5 -1.46 9.25 -1.49
CA ASP A 5 -2.12 8.07 -0.89
C ASP A 5 -2.76 7.18 -1.96
N VAL A 6 -2.98 7.71 -3.16
CA VAL A 6 -3.47 6.97 -4.33
C VAL A 6 -2.29 6.69 -5.25
N ARG A 7 -2.15 5.43 -5.67
CA ARG A 7 -1.03 4.98 -6.51
C ARG A 7 -1.55 4.41 -7.82
N LYS A 8 -1.00 4.88 -8.94
CA LYS A 8 -1.07 4.24 -10.25
C LYS A 8 0.10 3.28 -10.36
N LEU A 9 -0.18 1.99 -10.52
CA LEU A 9 0.79 0.90 -10.63
C LEU A 9 0.49 0.07 -11.87
N ASP A 10 1.51 -0.62 -12.39
CA ASP A 10 1.34 -1.55 -13.50
C ASP A 10 0.91 -2.93 -12.99
N ALA A 11 -0.25 -3.40 -13.45
CA ALA A 11 -0.72 -4.75 -13.18
C ALA A 11 0.06 -5.74 -14.06
N VAL A 12 0.88 -6.58 -13.44
CA VAL A 12 1.72 -7.56 -14.16
C VAL A 12 1.19 -8.97 -13.89
N ASP A 13 0.93 -9.72 -14.97
CA ASP A 13 0.56 -11.13 -14.87
C ASP A 13 1.78 -12.01 -14.59
N VAL A 14 1.74 -12.77 -13.49
CA VAL A 14 2.83 -13.65 -13.05
C VAL A 14 2.27 -15.06 -12.87
N PRO A 15 2.51 -15.99 -13.82
CA PRO A 15 1.92 -17.34 -13.78
C PRO A 15 2.18 -18.13 -12.50
N ALA A 16 3.34 -17.93 -11.88
CA ALA A 16 3.69 -18.59 -10.61
C ALA A 16 2.76 -18.20 -9.45
N LEU A 17 2.07 -17.05 -9.53
CA LEU A 17 1.20 -16.52 -8.48
C LEU A 17 -0.29 -16.79 -8.73
N HIS A 18 -0.67 -17.47 -9.81
CA HIS A 18 -2.08 -17.75 -10.17
C HIS A 18 -2.86 -18.57 -9.13
N HIS A 19 -2.15 -19.20 -8.19
CA HIS A 19 -2.76 -19.91 -7.06
C HIS A 19 -3.29 -18.96 -5.97
N ILE A 20 -2.81 -17.72 -5.92
CA ILE A 20 -3.29 -16.67 -5.02
C ILE A 20 -4.52 -16.02 -5.65
N LYS A 21 -5.64 -16.03 -4.94
CA LYS A 21 -6.93 -15.53 -5.41
C LYS A 21 -7.52 -14.55 -4.41
N ASP A 22 -8.36 -13.66 -4.90
CA ASP A 22 -9.08 -12.66 -4.10
C ASP A 22 -8.16 -11.77 -3.24
N CYS A 23 -6.91 -11.58 -3.69
CA CYS A 23 -5.91 -10.75 -3.03
C CYS A 23 -5.07 -10.01 -4.07
N ILE A 24 -4.46 -8.90 -3.67
CA ILE A 24 -3.47 -8.16 -4.45
C ILE A 24 -2.09 -8.56 -3.95
N VAL A 25 -1.17 -8.84 -4.88
CA VAL A 25 0.21 -9.18 -4.52
C VAL A 25 1.12 -8.01 -4.88
N PHE A 26 1.72 -7.40 -3.86
CA PHE A 26 2.74 -6.38 -4.04
C PHE A 26 4.15 -6.99 -4.16
N PRO A 27 5.07 -6.37 -4.93
CA PRO A 27 6.47 -6.75 -4.93
C PRO A 27 7.09 -6.64 -3.54
N SER A 28 7.85 -7.67 -3.13
CA SER A 28 8.60 -7.66 -1.87
C SER A 28 9.93 -6.90 -1.92
N LYS A 29 10.30 -6.38 -3.10
CA LYS A 29 11.55 -5.67 -3.34
C LYS A 29 11.24 -4.29 -3.92
N GLY A 30 11.99 -3.28 -3.47
CA GLY A 30 11.84 -1.91 -3.91
C GLY A 30 12.51 -0.95 -2.94
N LYS A 31 12.36 0.36 -3.19
CA LYS A 31 12.86 1.40 -2.29
C LYS A 31 11.98 1.58 -1.05
N ARG A 32 10.66 1.42 -1.23
CA ARG A 32 9.62 1.59 -0.23
C ARG A 32 8.48 0.60 -0.55
N PRO A 33 7.89 -0.09 0.45
CA PRO A 33 6.74 -0.96 0.22
C PRO A 33 5.54 -0.15 -0.31
N HIS A 34 4.84 -0.65 -1.34
CA HIS A 34 3.66 0.03 -1.87
C HIS A 34 2.51 0.21 -0.87
N PRO A 35 2.21 -0.75 0.04
CA PRO A 35 1.27 -0.54 1.15
C PRO A 35 1.58 0.74 1.93
N ASP A 36 2.84 0.89 2.35
CA ASP A 36 3.28 2.04 3.14
C ASP A 36 3.19 3.37 2.37
N GLU A 37 3.33 3.34 1.04
CA GLU A 37 3.09 4.53 0.19
C GLU A 37 1.63 5.01 0.21
N MET A 38 0.69 4.15 0.60
CA MET A 38 -0.75 4.41 0.63
C MET A 38 -1.23 4.60 2.07
N ALA A 39 -1.22 5.84 2.56
CA ALA A 39 -1.70 6.19 3.90
C ALA A 39 -0.95 5.51 5.07
N GLY A 40 0.25 4.98 4.85
CA GLY A 40 1.01 4.23 5.87
C GLY A 40 0.41 2.85 6.18
N SER A 41 -0.33 2.28 5.21
CA SER A 41 -0.93 0.95 5.30
C SER A 41 0.13 -0.13 5.48
N ASP A 42 -0.25 -1.19 6.21
CA ASP A 42 0.54 -2.41 6.34
C ASP A 42 -0.25 -3.62 5.81
N MET A 43 0.22 -4.84 6.06
CA MET A 43 -0.40 -6.08 5.55
C MET A 43 -1.07 -6.88 6.66
N ASP A 44 -1.54 -6.24 7.73
CA ASP A 44 -2.19 -6.90 8.87
C ASP A 44 -3.70 -7.15 8.69
N GLY A 45 -4.30 -6.58 7.63
CA GLY A 45 -5.72 -6.69 7.33
C GLY A 45 -6.29 -5.60 6.42
N ASP A 46 -5.46 -4.67 5.94
CA ASP A 46 -5.89 -3.55 5.10
C ASP A 46 -6.54 -3.99 3.78
N GLU A 47 -7.60 -3.25 3.42
CA GLU A 47 -8.32 -3.41 2.16
C GLU A 47 -8.00 -2.28 1.19
N TYR A 48 -7.82 -2.62 -0.08
CA TYR A 48 -7.49 -1.67 -1.13
C TYR A 48 -8.61 -1.55 -2.16
N VAL A 49 -8.90 -0.32 -2.57
CA VAL A 49 -9.71 -0.05 -3.76
C VAL A 49 -8.83 -0.15 -4.99
N VAL A 50 -9.14 -1.10 -5.89
CA VAL A 50 -8.43 -1.29 -7.16
C VAL A 50 -9.34 -0.90 -8.32
N MET A 51 -8.83 -0.07 -9.22
CA MET A 51 -9.53 0.38 -10.42
C MET A 51 -8.59 0.27 -11.62
N TRP A 52 -9.09 -0.28 -12.73
CA TRP A 52 -8.37 -0.43 -14.00
C TRP A 52 -9.15 0.17 -15.18
N TYR A 53 -10.13 1.03 -14.90
CA TYR A 53 -10.92 1.70 -15.93
C TYR A 53 -10.21 2.98 -16.36
N ASP A 54 -9.79 3.05 -17.63
CA ASP A 54 -8.92 4.10 -18.16
C ASP A 54 -9.43 5.53 -17.87
N ASP A 55 -10.74 5.77 -17.97
CA ASP A 55 -11.31 7.10 -17.72
C ASP A 55 -11.29 7.51 -16.24
N LEU A 56 -11.14 6.55 -15.31
CA LEU A 56 -11.04 6.78 -13.88
C LEU A 56 -9.60 6.84 -13.38
N VAL A 57 -8.63 6.43 -14.22
CA VAL A 57 -7.22 6.54 -13.89
C VAL A 57 -6.78 7.99 -14.08
N PHE A 58 -6.24 8.59 -13.02
CA PHE A 58 -5.78 9.97 -13.09
C PHE A 58 -4.65 10.13 -14.14
N PRO A 59 -4.70 11.20 -14.97
CA PRO A 59 -3.79 11.37 -16.10
C PRO A 59 -2.36 11.66 -15.65
N ASP A 60 -2.20 12.36 -14.53
CA ASP A 60 -0.91 12.77 -14.00
C ASP A 60 -0.08 11.59 -13.48
N LYS A 61 1.19 11.85 -13.22
CA LYS A 61 2.08 10.88 -12.57
C LYS A 61 1.75 10.80 -11.08
N ASN A 62 2.17 9.69 -10.45
CA ASN A 62 2.10 9.55 -9.01
C ASN A 62 2.78 10.74 -8.32
N VAL A 63 2.07 11.33 -7.36
CA VAL A 63 2.66 12.27 -6.40
C VAL A 63 3.55 11.49 -5.43
N SER A 64 4.60 12.11 -4.91
CA SER A 64 5.43 11.49 -3.87
C SER A 64 4.57 11.08 -2.68
N PRO A 65 4.76 9.88 -2.10
CA PRO A 65 4.03 9.47 -0.90
C PRO A 65 4.39 10.38 0.28
N MET A 66 3.46 10.55 1.21
CA MET A 66 3.75 11.20 2.48
C MET A 66 4.66 10.29 3.33
N ASP A 67 5.49 10.88 4.17
CA ASP A 67 6.25 10.13 5.16
C ASP A 67 5.36 9.85 6.38
N TYR A 68 5.20 8.56 6.69
CA TYR A 68 4.45 8.08 7.85
C TYR A 68 5.45 7.59 8.89
N PRO A 69 6.02 8.48 9.72
CA PRO A 69 6.89 8.03 10.81
C PRO A 69 6.07 7.19 11.78
N PRO A 70 6.68 6.15 12.39
CA PRO A 70 6.00 5.38 13.42
C PRO A 70 5.56 6.32 14.55
N ASN A 71 4.38 6.05 15.12
CA ASN A 71 4.00 6.74 16.34
C ASN A 71 5.10 6.57 17.38
N PRO A 72 5.38 7.60 18.20
CA PRO A 72 6.25 7.43 19.36
C PRO A 72 5.76 6.23 20.16
N GLU A 73 6.64 5.26 20.41
CA GLU A 73 6.29 4.12 21.27
C GLU A 73 5.78 4.67 22.60
N GLU A 74 4.48 4.49 22.87
CA GLU A 74 3.98 4.67 24.22
C GLU A 74 4.58 3.54 25.06
N LYS A 75 5.65 3.85 25.79
CA LYS A 75 6.18 2.95 26.81
C LYS A 75 5.10 2.77 27.86
N HIS A 76 4.31 1.70 27.76
CA HIS A 76 3.38 1.32 28.81
C HIS A 76 4.19 1.07 30.10
N PRO A 77 3.99 1.88 31.16
CA PRO A 77 4.70 1.68 32.40
C PRO A 77 3.97 0.60 33.19
N GLY A 78 4.19 -0.67 32.84
CA GLY A 78 3.67 -1.78 33.62
C GLY A 78 3.68 -3.12 32.90
N PRO A 79 3.68 -4.24 33.65
CA PRO A 79 3.45 -5.55 33.06
C PRO A 79 2.07 -5.60 32.41
N ILE A 80 2.02 -6.12 31.18
CA ILE A 80 0.78 -6.43 30.47
C ILE A 80 0.09 -7.54 31.29
N GLN A 81 -1.10 -7.26 31.83
CA GLN A 81 -1.91 -8.23 32.59
C GLN A 81 -2.57 -9.25 31.67
#